data_AF-A0A537QZ88-F1
#
_entry.id   AF-A0A537QZ88-F1
#
_cell.length_a   1.000
_cell.length_b   1.000
_cell.length_c   1.000
_cell.angle_alpha   90.00
_cell.angle_beta   90.00
_cell.angle_gamma   90.00
#
_symmetry.space_group_name_H-M   'P 1'
#
loop_
_entity.id
_entity.type
_entity.pdbx_description
1 polymer ?
#
loop_
_entity_poly.entity_id
_entity_poly.type
_entity_poly.pdbx_seq_one_letter_code
_entity_poly.pdbx_strand_id
1 'polypeptide(L)'
;MGAGGWVLLHFFARQLLDFYELRRSVHEELVFTANIGDAHTVGFTAAQDDLRRLSAKIDALDQSLSFASRSFLHWRGYDLANAAGGLRGLSNNIGRAGYNKAYSRFEVQTGLRLPADDTAERLERLRQAEERRENREE
;
A
#
# COMPACT_ATOMS: atom_id res chain seq x y z
N MET A 1 32.30 8.62 -20.41
CA MET A 1 30.86 8.49 -20.08
C MET A 1 30.11 8.15 -21.36
N GLY A 2 30.11 6.87 -21.75
CA GLY A 2 29.58 6.40 -23.05
C GLY A 2 28.18 5.80 -22.95
N ALA A 3 27.66 5.29 -24.07
CA ALA A 3 26.29 4.77 -24.24
C ALA A 3 25.78 3.86 -23.09
N GLY A 4 26.65 3.06 -22.45
CA GLY A 4 26.28 2.24 -21.30
C GLY A 4 25.82 3.04 -20.07
N GLY A 5 26.40 4.22 -19.82
CA GLY A 5 25.95 5.11 -18.74
C GLY A 5 24.60 5.76 -19.05
N TRP A 6 24.31 6.04 -20.32
CA TRP A 6 23.02 6.57 -20.74
C TRP A 6 21.92 5.50 -20.63
N VAL A 7 22.20 4.26 -21.03
CA VAL A 7 21.26 3.14 -20.90
C VAL A 7 20.98 2.84 -19.43
N LEU A 8 22.01 2.71 -18.59
CA LEU A 8 21.82 2.42 -17.16
C LEU A 8 20.98 3.53 -16.47
N LEU A 9 21.27 4.79 -16.80
CA LEU A 9 20.52 5.94 -16.29
C LEU A 9 19.08 5.93 -16.81
N HIS A 10 18.85 5.61 -18.07
CA HIS A 10 17.51 5.61 -18.67
C HIS A 10 16.61 4.53 -18.06
N PHE A 11 17.13 3.31 -17.91
CA PHE A 11 16.37 2.21 -17.29
C PHE A 11 16.13 2.46 -15.79
N PHE A 12 17.15 2.93 -15.06
CA PHE A 12 17.02 3.26 -13.64
C PHE A 12 16.05 4.42 -13.40
N ALA A 13 16.20 5.53 -14.15
CA ALA A 13 15.34 6.70 -14.01
C ALA A 13 13.87 6.38 -14.35
N ARG A 14 13.63 5.56 -15.37
CA ARG A 14 12.27 5.15 -15.74
C ARG A 14 11.61 4.32 -14.64
N GLN A 15 12.30 3.33 -14.09
CA GLN A 15 11.77 2.51 -12.99
C GLN A 15 11.45 3.34 -11.74
N LEU A 16 12.29 4.33 -11.43
CA LEU A 16 12.02 5.26 -10.32
C LEU A 16 10.83 6.17 -10.62
N LEU A 17 10.68 6.65 -11.86
CA LEU A 17 9.54 7.45 -12.25
C LEU A 17 8.24 6.66 -12.13
N ASP A 18 8.22 5.44 -12.67
CA ASP A 18 7.07 4.52 -12.58
C ASP A 18 6.72 4.23 -11.11
N PHE A 19 7.74 4.07 -10.25
CA PHE A 19 7.54 3.95 -8.81
C PHE A 19 6.87 5.18 -8.18
N TYR A 20 7.37 6.39 -8.45
CA TYR A 20 6.81 7.60 -7.84
C TYR A 20 5.41 7.92 -8.34
N GLU A 21 5.12 7.64 -9.61
CA GLU A 21 3.77 7.72 -10.17
C GLU A 21 2.84 6.74 -9.45
N LEU A 22 3.26 5.48 -9.32
CA LEU A 22 2.47 4.46 -8.63
C LEU A 22 2.25 4.80 -7.15
N ARG A 23 3.29 5.28 -6.46
CA ARG A 23 3.20 5.76 -5.07
C ARG A 23 2.17 6.89 -4.95
N ARG A 24 2.13 7.82 -5.91
CA ARG A 24 1.16 8.91 -5.94
C ARG A 24 -0.26 8.37 -6.15
N SER A 25 -0.48 7.48 -7.12
CA SER A 25 -1.79 6.87 -7.35
C SER A 25 -2.30 6.11 -6.13
N VAL A 26 -1.41 5.41 -5.41
CA VAL A 26 -1.77 4.73 -4.16
C VAL A 26 -2.18 5.74 -3.10
N HIS A 27 -1.47 6.85 -2.96
CA HIS A 27 -1.84 7.88 -2.00
C HIS A 27 -3.22 8.49 -2.30
N GLU A 28 -3.48 8.80 -3.56
CA GLU A 28 -4.77 9.32 -4.01
C GLU A 28 -5.90 8.34 -3.72
N GLU A 29 -5.69 7.04 -4.01
CA GLU A 29 -6.68 5.99 -3.74
C GLU A 29 -6.91 5.77 -2.24
N LEU A 30 -5.87 5.83 -1.41
CA LEU A 30 -6.01 5.74 0.05
C LEU A 30 -6.81 6.90 0.64
N VAL A 31 -6.70 8.09 0.06
CA VAL A 31 -7.50 9.26 0.48
C VAL A 31 -8.94 9.10 -0.01
N PHE A 32 -9.15 8.61 -1.23
CA PHE A 32 -10.49 8.34 -1.75
C PHE A 32 -11.22 7.28 -0.91
N THR A 33 -10.59 6.12 -0.70
CA THR A 33 -11.15 5.00 0.05
C THR A 33 -11.37 5.28 1.53
N ALA A 34 -10.61 6.20 2.13
CA ALA A 34 -10.85 6.65 3.50
C ALA A 34 -12.18 7.41 3.67
N ASN A 35 -12.66 8.06 2.60
CA ASN A 35 -13.93 8.80 2.59
C ASN A 35 -15.14 7.93 2.24
N ILE A 36 -14.90 6.70 1.76
CA ILE A 36 -15.94 5.69 1.57
C ILE A 36 -16.20 5.05 2.95
N GLY A 37 -17.00 5.75 3.78
CA GLY A 37 -17.50 5.20 5.05
C GLY A 37 -18.42 4.00 4.84
N ASP A 38 -18.67 3.21 5.90
CA ASP A 38 -19.42 1.92 5.99
C ASP A 38 -20.78 1.80 5.27
N ALA A 39 -21.23 2.85 4.59
CA ALA A 39 -22.39 2.82 3.74
C ALA A 39 -22.11 2.02 2.47
N HIS A 40 -23.08 1.20 2.07
CA HIS A 40 -23.22 0.60 0.75
C HIS A 40 -23.33 1.67 -0.36
N THR A 41 -22.31 2.51 -0.50
CA THR A 41 -22.26 3.59 -1.47
C THR A 41 -21.87 3.05 -2.82
N VAL A 42 -22.51 3.60 -3.85
CA VAL A 42 -22.15 3.46 -5.26
C VAL A 42 -20.64 3.63 -5.40
N GLY A 43 -19.95 2.61 -5.92
CA GLY A 43 -18.50 2.63 -6.12
C GLY A 43 -17.67 1.75 -5.17
N PHE A 44 -18.27 1.07 -4.19
CA PHE A 44 -17.54 0.15 -3.29
C PHE A 44 -16.74 -0.93 -4.04
N THR A 45 -17.38 -1.63 -4.98
CA THR A 45 -16.72 -2.66 -5.79
C THR A 45 -15.63 -2.06 -6.68
N ALA A 46 -15.85 -0.86 -7.21
CA ALA A 46 -14.85 -0.17 -8.03
C ALA A 46 -13.60 0.17 -7.21
N ALA A 47 -13.77 0.76 -6.02
CA ALA A 47 -12.68 1.06 -5.10
C ALA A 47 -11.91 -0.20 -4.66
N GLN A 48 -12.62 -1.30 -4.42
CA GLN A 48 -12.00 -2.59 -4.13
C GLN A 48 -11.14 -3.09 -5.29
N ASP A 49 -11.66 -3.02 -6.52
CA ASP A 49 -10.94 -3.45 -7.72
C ASP A 49 -9.76 -2.53 -8.05
N ASP A 50 -9.87 -1.23 -7.78
CA ASP A 50 -8.79 -0.26 -7.96
C ASP A 50 -7.64 -0.51 -6.97
N LEU A 51 -7.95 -0.78 -5.70
CA LEU A 51 -6.93 -1.22 -4.72
C LEU A 51 -6.24 -2.52 -5.14
N ARG A 52 -6.99 -3.51 -5.65
CA ARG A 52 -6.41 -4.76 -6.17
C ARG A 52 -5.51 -4.51 -7.38
N ARG A 53 -5.94 -3.64 -8.29
CA ARG A 53 -5.18 -3.25 -9.47
C ARG A 53 -3.88 -2.56 -9.06
N LEU A 54 -3.92 -1.66 -8.08
CA LEU A 54 -2.72 -1.00 -7.55
C LEU A 54 -1.78 -1.99 -6.87
N SER A 55 -2.30 -2.94 -6.08
CA SER A 55 -1.52 -4.05 -5.51
C SER A 55 -0.79 -4.83 -6.62
N ALA A 56 -1.50 -5.24 -7.67
CA ALA A 56 -0.92 -5.96 -8.80
C ALA A 56 0.14 -5.14 -9.56
N LYS A 57 -0.08 -3.83 -9.71
CA LYS A 57 0.91 -2.93 -10.31
C LYS A 57 2.18 -2.81 -9.46
N ILE A 58 2.05 -2.76 -8.13
CA ILE A 58 3.23 -2.71 -7.23
C ILE A 58 4.00 -4.02 -7.32
N ASP A 59 3.31 -5.17 -7.30
CA ASP A 59 3.95 -6.47 -7.44
C ASP A 59 4.68 -6.60 -8.78
N ALA A 60 4.03 -6.19 -9.88
CA ALA A 60 4.64 -6.19 -11.21
C ALA A 60 5.86 -5.25 -11.29
N LEU A 61 5.77 -4.09 -10.65
CA LEU A 61 6.90 -3.18 -10.54
C LEU A 61 8.05 -3.84 -9.77
N ASP A 62 7.82 -4.36 -8.56
CA ASP A 62 8.88 -4.99 -7.75
C ASP A 62 9.56 -6.15 -8.48
N GLN A 63 8.80 -6.96 -9.23
CA GLN A 63 9.36 -8.04 -10.06
C GLN A 63 10.18 -7.55 -11.25
N SER A 64 9.87 -6.36 -11.78
CA SER A 64 10.57 -5.77 -12.93
C SER A 64 11.72 -4.82 -12.55
N LEU A 65 11.86 -4.48 -11.27
CA LEU A 65 12.96 -3.64 -10.79
C LEU A 65 14.31 -4.28 -11.07
N SER A 66 15.24 -3.48 -11.57
CA SER A 66 16.65 -3.86 -11.60
C SER A 66 17.20 -3.99 -10.18
N PHE A 67 18.27 -4.77 -9.99
CA PHE A 67 18.94 -4.89 -8.69
C PHE A 67 19.31 -3.50 -8.11
N ALA A 68 19.83 -2.59 -8.94
CA ALA A 68 20.19 -1.25 -8.51
C ALA A 68 18.98 -0.44 -8.02
N SER A 69 17.86 -0.47 -8.75
CA SER A 69 16.62 0.21 -8.36
C SER A 69 16.03 -0.38 -7.08
N ARG A 70 15.99 -1.71 -6.97
CA ARG A 70 15.51 -2.40 -5.78
C ARG A 70 16.36 -2.06 -4.56
N SER A 71 17.68 -2.14 -4.67
CA SER A 71 18.60 -1.76 -3.58
C SER A 71 18.45 -0.30 -3.18
N PHE A 72 18.30 0.60 -4.15
CA PHE A 72 18.09 2.02 -3.87
C PHE A 72 16.78 2.27 -3.12
N LEU A 73 15.67 1.67 -3.56
CA LEU A 73 14.37 1.81 -2.90
C LEU A 73 14.38 1.21 -1.49
N HIS A 74 14.99 0.03 -1.33
CA HIS A 74 15.15 -0.61 -0.02
C HIS A 74 16.00 0.24 0.93
N TRP A 75 17.13 0.78 0.47
CA TRP A 75 17.97 1.70 1.27
C TRP A 75 17.20 2.97 1.66
N ARG A 76 16.33 3.46 0.77
CA ARG A 76 15.45 4.58 1.08
C ARG A 76 14.28 4.19 1.99
N GLY A 77 14.18 2.94 2.42
CA GLY A 77 13.19 2.43 3.36
C GLY A 77 11.82 2.19 2.74
N TYR A 78 11.77 1.97 1.42
CA TYR A 78 10.55 1.51 0.76
C TYR A 78 10.47 -0.01 0.79
N ASP A 79 9.27 -0.52 1.04
CA ASP A 79 8.94 -1.94 1.02
C ASP A 79 7.71 -2.15 0.12
N LEU A 80 7.99 -2.47 -1.14
CA LEU A 80 6.96 -2.68 -2.16
C LEU A 80 6.14 -3.95 -1.89
N ALA A 81 6.78 -5.00 -1.36
CA ALA A 81 6.11 -6.26 -1.06
C ALA A 81 5.09 -6.07 0.06
N ASN A 82 5.50 -5.40 1.14
CA ASN A 82 4.60 -5.08 2.24
C ASN A 82 3.48 -4.13 1.77
N ALA A 83 3.80 -3.12 0.95
CA ALA A 83 2.79 -2.22 0.40
C ALA A 83 1.75 -2.94 -0.49
N ALA A 84 2.19 -3.86 -1.36
CA ALA A 84 1.29 -4.65 -2.19
C ALA A 84 0.39 -5.57 -1.34
N GLY A 85 0.96 -6.18 -0.30
CA GLY A 85 0.24 -6.98 0.70
C GLY A 85 -0.82 -6.17 1.43
N GLY A 86 -0.45 -4.99 1.96
CA GLY A 86 -1.37 -4.08 2.63
C GLY A 86 -2.50 -3.60 1.72
N LEU A 87 -2.24 -3.31 0.43
CA LEU A 87 -3.31 -2.92 -0.50
C LEU A 87 -4.28 -4.07 -0.77
N ARG A 88 -3.76 -5.29 -0.89
CA ARG A 88 -4.58 -6.50 -1.05
C ARG A 88 -5.44 -6.72 0.21
N GLY A 89 -4.84 -6.60 1.39
CA GLY A 89 -5.54 -6.68 2.68
C GLY A 89 -6.62 -5.61 2.81
N LEU A 90 -6.32 -4.38 2.42
CA LEU A 90 -7.25 -3.26 2.45
C LEU A 90 -8.41 -3.48 1.48
N SER A 91 -8.16 -3.98 0.27
CA SER A 91 -9.22 -4.31 -0.69
C SER A 91 -10.18 -5.37 -0.15
N ASN A 92 -9.70 -6.35 0.61
CA ASN A 92 -10.53 -7.39 1.20
C ASN A 92 -11.34 -6.89 2.41
N ASN A 93 -10.86 -5.83 3.07
CA ASN A 93 -11.44 -5.30 4.30
C ASN A 93 -12.04 -3.89 4.15
N ILE A 94 -12.18 -3.36 2.93
CA ILE A 94 -12.58 -1.97 2.70
C ILE A 94 -13.94 -1.61 3.33
N GLY A 95 -14.87 -2.57 3.40
CA GLY A 95 -16.19 -2.42 4.02
C GLY A 95 -16.30 -2.97 5.45
N ARG A 96 -15.19 -3.35 6.07
CA ARG A 96 -15.16 -3.83 7.45
C ARG A 96 -14.36 -2.83 8.28
N ALA A 97 -15.03 -2.15 9.22
CA ALA A 97 -14.32 -1.42 10.26
C ALA A 97 -13.61 -2.41 11.19
N GLY A 98 -12.37 -2.11 11.60
CA GLY A 98 -11.63 -2.98 12.51
C GLY A 98 -10.12 -2.87 12.38
N TYR A 99 -9.42 -3.66 13.19
CA TYR A 99 -7.97 -3.80 13.20
C TYR A 99 -7.44 -4.17 11.81
N ASN A 100 -8.03 -5.15 11.13
CA ASN A 100 -7.53 -5.63 9.84
C ASN A 100 -7.48 -4.52 8.77
N LYS A 101 -8.49 -3.63 8.73
CA LYS A 101 -8.52 -2.49 7.81
C LYS A 101 -7.46 -1.45 8.18
N ALA A 102 -7.36 -1.10 9.46
CA ALA A 102 -6.37 -0.14 9.96
C ALA A 102 -4.93 -0.66 9.77
N TYR A 103 -4.69 -1.93 10.08
CA TYR A 103 -3.40 -2.60 9.93
C TYR A 103 -2.98 -2.68 8.47
N SER A 104 -3.88 -3.12 7.57
CA SER A 104 -3.61 -3.15 6.13
C SER A 104 -3.25 -1.76 5.59
N ARG A 105 -3.97 -0.71 6.03
CA ARG A 105 -3.66 0.68 5.66
C ARG A 105 -2.29 1.13 6.17
N PHE A 106 -1.96 0.78 7.40
CA PHE A 106 -0.67 1.07 8.01
C PHE A 106 0.48 0.40 7.25
N GLU A 107 0.33 -0.86 6.83
CA GLU A 107 1.32 -1.56 5.99
C GLU A 107 1.58 -0.83 4.67
N VAL A 108 0.53 -0.37 3.98
CA VAL A 108 0.69 0.45 2.77
C VAL A 108 1.40 1.76 3.07
N GLN A 109 1.00 2.46 4.12
CA GLN A 109 1.55 3.78 4.47
C GLN A 109 3.03 3.68 4.86
N THR A 110 3.40 2.68 5.66
CA THR A 110 4.79 2.44 6.04
C THR A 110 5.63 1.96 4.86
N GLY A 111 5.17 0.96 4.10
CA GLY A 111 5.90 0.40 2.96
C GLY A 111 6.15 1.43 1.84
N LEU A 112 5.21 2.33 1.58
CA LEU A 112 5.39 3.41 0.59
C LEU A 112 5.87 4.73 1.20
N ARG A 113 6.16 4.76 2.51
CA ARG A 113 6.50 5.98 3.26
C ARG A 113 5.54 7.13 2.96
N LEU A 114 4.25 6.85 2.99
CA LEU A 114 3.18 7.84 2.94
C LEU A 114 2.92 8.41 4.34
N PRO A 115 2.24 9.57 4.46
CA PRO A 115 1.74 10.03 5.75
C PRO A 115 0.89 8.93 6.39
N ALA A 116 1.26 8.54 7.62
CA ALA A 116 0.54 7.53 8.37
C ALA A 116 -0.59 8.19 9.17
N ASP A 117 -1.81 7.66 9.03
CA ASP A 117 -2.97 8.14 9.80
C ASP A 117 -3.11 7.41 11.14
N ASP A 118 -2.54 6.20 11.21
CA ASP A 118 -2.60 5.32 12.38
C ASP A 118 -1.20 5.09 12.95
N THR A 119 -1.09 5.12 14.28
CA THR A 119 0.13 4.80 15.01
C THR A 119 0.13 3.33 15.44
N ALA A 120 1.32 2.74 15.62
CA ALA A 120 1.45 1.37 16.13
C ALA A 120 0.68 1.15 17.44
N GLU A 121 0.67 2.17 18.31
CA GLU A 121 -0.10 2.16 19.56
C GLU A 121 -1.61 2.07 19.33
N ARG A 122 -2.14 2.78 18.32
CA ARG A 122 -3.56 2.72 17.99
C ARG A 122 -3.96 1.36 17.43
N LEU A 123 -3.09 0.73 16.62
CA LEU A 123 -3.32 -0.61 16.09
C LEU A 123 -3.41 -1.65 17.22
N GLU A 124 -2.51 -1.58 18.19
CA GLU A 124 -2.51 -2.47 19.35
C GLU A 124 -3.81 -2.34 20.16
N ARG A 125 -4.30 -1.10 20.35
CA ARG A 125 -5.60 -0.88 21.01
C ARG A 125 -6.77 -1.47 20.23
N LEU A 126 -6.76 -1.37 18.91
CA LEU A 126 -7.81 -1.95 18.06
C LEU A 126 -7.81 -3.48 18.13
N ARG A 127 -6.61 -4.09 18.09
CA ARG A 127 -6.44 -5.53 18.25
C ARG A 127 -7.02 -6.02 19.58
N GLN A 128 -6.62 -5.40 20.68
CA GLN A 128 -7.13 -5.74 22.02
C GLN A 128 -8.65 -5.53 22.14
N ALA A 129 -9.21 -4.52 21.45
CA ALA A 129 -10.64 -4.28 21.43
C ALA A 129 -11.41 -5.36 20.65
N GLU A 130 -10.85 -5.89 19.55
CA GLU A 130 -11.43 -7.03 18.82
C GLU A 130 -11.35 -8.32 19.64
N GLU A 131 -10.19 -8.65 20.21
CA GLU A 131 -10.02 -9.84 21.07
C GLU A 131 -11.01 -9.84 22.24
N ARG A 132 -11.30 -8.66 22.83
CA ARG A 132 -12.31 -8.53 23.90
C ARG A 132 -13.75 -8.71 23.42
N ARG A 133 -14.05 -8.41 22.15
CA ARG A 133 -15.37 -8.63 21.56
C ARG A 133 -15.59 -10.10 21.28
N GLU A 134 -14.60 -10.77 20.68
CA GLU A 134 -14.64 -12.21 20.40
C GLU A 134 -14.84 -13.01 21.70
N ASN A 135 -14.05 -12.74 22.74
CA ASN A 135 -14.19 -13.41 24.06
C ASN A 135 -15.50 -13.13 24.80
N ARG A 136 -16.34 -12.18 24.34
CA ARG A 136 -17.65 -11.87 24.93
C ARG A 136 -18.80 -12.59 24.19
N GLU A 137 -18.55 -13.07 22.99
CA GLU A 137 -19.52 -13.77 22.15
C GLU A 137 -19.43 -15.30 22.26
N GLU A 138 -18.39 -15.82 22.94
CA GLU A 138 -18.23 -17.22 23.39
C GLU A 138 -18.82 -17.47 24.78
#